data_AF-A0A7S4M4H7-F1
#
_entry.id   AF-A0A7S4M4H7-F1
#
_cell.length_a   1.000
_cell.length_b   1.000
_cell.length_c   1.000
_cell.angle_alpha   90.00
_cell.angle_beta   90.00
_cell.angle_gamma   90.00
#
_symmetry.space_group_name_H-M   'P 1'
#
loop_
_entity.id
_entity.type
_entity.pdbx_description
1 polymer ?
#
loop_
_entity_poly.entity_id
_entity_poly.type
_entity_poly.pdbx_seq_one_letter_code
_entity_poly.pdbx_strand_id
1 'polypeptide(L)'
;PFFGARSAGFSLATLQRDWWFGYTPSDQTKLAKVTTVPVPARGPLLISADARRGTVRVGVVGSTTHSIEACVPVTGNATDRAVEWRGSTSGMRAFVGTNVTLEFAVEAGAVVFAFQV
;
A
#
# COMPACT_ATOMS: atom_id res chain seq x y z
N PRO A 1 -22.24 -7.26 -2.14
CA PRO A 1 -21.76 -7.42 -0.75
C PRO A 1 -20.49 -8.28 -0.70
N PHE A 2 -19.33 -7.66 -0.50
CA PHE A 2 -18.06 -8.38 -0.29
C PHE A 2 -17.94 -8.77 1.20
N PHE A 3 -17.68 -10.04 1.47
CA PHE A 3 -17.52 -10.62 2.82
C PHE A 3 -16.05 -10.51 3.30
N GLY A 4 -15.85 -10.03 4.53
CA GLY A 4 -14.56 -10.12 5.26
C GLY A 4 -13.83 -8.78 5.45
N ALA A 5 -12.93 -8.74 6.43
CA ALA A 5 -12.18 -7.56 6.94
C ALA A 5 -11.31 -6.80 5.91
N ARG A 6 -11.42 -7.11 4.61
CA ARG A 6 -10.65 -6.50 3.52
C ARG A 6 -11.53 -5.54 2.73
N SER A 7 -11.86 -4.40 3.35
CA SER A 7 -12.72 -3.37 2.75
C SER A 7 -11.97 -2.41 1.81
N ALA A 8 -10.65 -2.57 1.63
CA ALA A 8 -9.80 -1.75 0.75
C ALA A 8 -8.88 -2.61 -0.15
N GLY A 9 -9.47 -3.54 -0.90
CA GLY A 9 -8.78 -4.07 -2.09
C GLY A 9 -8.72 -2.98 -3.17
N PHE A 10 -7.78 -3.07 -4.12
CA PHE A 10 -7.76 -2.20 -5.30
C PHE A 10 -8.96 -2.42 -6.27
N SER A 11 -10.12 -2.85 -5.76
CA SER A 11 -11.38 -3.05 -6.49
C SER A 11 -11.20 -3.70 -7.86
N LEU A 12 -10.47 -4.83 -7.90
CA LEU A 12 -10.39 -5.71 -9.07
C LEU A 12 -11.69 -6.54 -9.15
N ALA A 13 -12.82 -5.86 -9.39
CA ALA A 13 -14.18 -6.35 -9.16
C ALA A 13 -14.69 -7.41 -10.16
N THR A 14 -13.82 -8.06 -10.95
CA THR A 14 -14.22 -9.00 -12.00
C THR A 14 -13.38 -10.29 -12.02
N LEU A 15 -12.85 -10.74 -10.88
CA LEU A 15 -11.93 -11.86 -10.84
C LEU A 15 -12.41 -13.00 -9.92
N GLN A 16 -12.02 -14.21 -10.29
CA GLN A 16 -12.42 -15.49 -9.69
C GLN A 16 -11.96 -15.56 -8.22
N ARG A 17 -12.78 -16.19 -7.37
CA ARG A 17 -12.75 -16.12 -5.90
C ARG A 17 -11.40 -16.46 -5.23
N ASP A 18 -10.52 -17.19 -5.91
CA ASP A 18 -9.32 -17.78 -5.31
C ASP A 18 -8.00 -17.27 -5.93
N TRP A 19 -8.04 -16.22 -6.76
CA TRP A 19 -6.84 -15.62 -7.36
C TRP A 19 -6.55 -14.22 -6.84
N TRP A 20 -5.27 -13.95 -6.61
CA TRP A 20 -4.76 -12.64 -6.25
C TRP A 20 -4.23 -11.95 -7.50
N PHE A 21 -4.64 -10.69 -7.67
CA PHE A 21 -4.12 -9.83 -8.71
C PHE A 21 -3.58 -8.57 -8.05
N GLY A 22 -2.51 -8.04 -8.62
CA GLY A 22 -1.85 -6.87 -8.07
C GLY A 22 -1.20 -6.05 -9.15
N TYR A 23 -0.77 -4.85 -8.78
CA TYR A 23 -0.09 -3.95 -9.71
C TYR A 23 1.41 -4.23 -9.74
N THR A 24 1.94 -4.35 -10.95
CA THR A 24 3.36 -4.35 -11.26
C THR A 24 3.63 -3.26 -12.32
N PRO A 25 4.81 -2.64 -12.34
CA PRO A 25 5.19 -1.74 -13.43
C PRO A 25 5.12 -2.46 -14.80
N SER A 26 4.55 -1.80 -15.80
CA SER A 26 4.56 -2.27 -17.19
C SER A 26 5.93 -2.08 -17.85
N ASP A 27 6.63 -1.01 -17.48
CA ASP A 27 8.03 -0.76 -17.82
C ASP A 27 8.91 -1.21 -16.66
N GLN A 28 9.67 -2.28 -16.86
CA GLN A 28 10.52 -2.87 -15.83
C GLN A 28 11.73 -2.00 -15.44
N THR A 29 11.96 -0.89 -16.14
CA THR A 29 13.04 0.05 -15.82
C THR A 29 12.59 1.22 -14.95
N LYS A 30 11.27 1.35 -14.70
CA LYS A 30 10.69 2.51 -14.02
C LYS A 30 9.89 2.14 -12.77
N LEU A 31 9.92 3.06 -11.81
CA LEU A 31 9.05 3.01 -10.65
C LEU A 31 7.62 3.37 -11.06
N ALA A 32 6.65 2.50 -10.76
CA ALA A 32 5.24 2.82 -10.94
C ALA A 32 4.69 3.51 -9.69
N LYS A 33 3.80 4.49 -9.91
CA LYS A 33 3.06 5.17 -8.84
C LYS A 33 1.57 4.91 -8.96
N VAL A 34 0.94 4.53 -7.86
CA VAL A 34 -0.51 4.35 -7.76
C VAL A 34 -1.03 5.21 -6.63
N THR A 35 -2.01 6.06 -6.92
CA THR A 35 -2.61 6.95 -5.93
C THR A 35 -4.04 6.54 -5.68
N THR A 36 -4.45 6.45 -4.42
CA THR A 36 -5.84 6.15 -4.06
C THR A 36 -6.71 7.39 -4.22
N VAL A 37 -8.03 7.20 -4.29
CA VAL A 37 -8.95 8.26 -3.83
C VAL A 37 -8.76 8.46 -2.31
N PRO A 38 -9.17 9.60 -1.72
CA PRO A 38 -9.12 9.76 -0.28
C PRO A 38 -9.87 8.63 0.44
N VAL A 39 -9.20 7.97 1.38
CA VAL A 39 -9.72 6.85 2.18
C VAL A 39 -9.67 7.20 3.67
N PRO A 40 -10.69 6.82 4.47
CA PRO A 40 -10.69 7.12 5.89
C PRO A 40 -9.62 6.28 6.61
N ALA A 41 -8.71 6.93 7.32
CA ALA A 41 -7.75 6.25 8.17
C ALA A 41 -8.44 5.81 9.48
N ARG A 42 -8.46 4.50 9.73
CA ARG A 42 -9.13 3.85 10.87
C ARG A 42 -8.16 3.08 11.75
N GLY A 43 -6.94 2.81 11.28
CA GLY A 43 -5.97 2.02 12.01
C GLY A 43 -4.57 2.08 11.42
N PRO A 44 -3.71 1.08 11.73
CA PRO A 44 -2.42 0.96 11.08
C PRO A 44 -2.60 0.70 9.57
N LEU A 45 -1.72 1.27 8.74
CA LEU A 45 -1.66 0.91 7.33
C LEU A 45 -1.01 -0.47 7.20
N LEU A 46 -1.78 -1.46 6.76
CA LEU A 46 -1.33 -2.82 6.47
C LEU A 46 -1.32 -3.03 4.96
N ILE A 47 -0.28 -3.68 4.43
CA ILE A 47 -0.22 -4.05 3.02
C ILE A 47 0.10 -5.53 2.83
N SER A 48 -0.44 -6.09 1.75
CA SER A 48 -0.11 -7.42 1.26
C SER A 48 0.54 -7.29 -0.12
N ALA A 49 1.76 -7.80 -0.26
CA ALA A 49 2.58 -7.66 -1.46
C ALA A 49 3.54 -8.85 -1.64
N ASP A 50 3.88 -9.16 -2.89
CA ASP A 50 5.05 -9.95 -3.26
C ASP A 50 6.12 -9.00 -3.78
N ALA A 51 7.14 -8.76 -2.97
CA ALA A 51 8.26 -7.89 -3.28
C ALA A 51 9.58 -8.67 -3.21
N ARG A 52 9.61 -9.93 -3.68
CA ARG A 52 10.85 -10.74 -3.68
C ARG A 52 11.95 -10.18 -4.58
N ARG A 53 11.58 -9.47 -5.65
CA ARG A 53 12.51 -8.98 -6.69
C ARG A 53 12.47 -7.46 -6.88
N GLY A 54 11.75 -6.75 -6.01
CA GLY A 54 11.63 -5.29 -6.00
C GLY A 54 11.20 -4.83 -4.61
N THR A 55 10.78 -3.58 -4.48
CA THR A 55 10.23 -3.07 -3.23
C THR A 55 8.90 -2.35 -3.44
N VAL A 56 8.08 -2.33 -2.40
CA VAL A 56 6.90 -1.47 -2.31
C VAL A 56 7.13 -0.44 -1.21
N ARG A 57 6.88 0.82 -1.53
CA ARG A 57 6.88 1.94 -0.58
C ARG A 57 5.52 2.61 -0.61
N VAL A 58 5.08 3.17 0.51
CA VAL A 58 3.81 3.88 0.59
C VAL A 58 4.01 5.22 1.29
N GLY A 59 3.38 6.26 0.79
CA GLY A 59 3.33 7.57 1.41
C GLY A 59 1.90 8.10 1.53
N VAL A 60 1.71 9.06 2.41
CA VAL A 60 0.51 9.91 2.50
C VAL A 60 0.79 11.17 1.70
N VAL A 61 -0.04 11.44 0.68
CA VAL A 61 0.11 12.62 -0.17
C VAL A 61 0.04 13.89 0.66
N GLY A 62 1.03 14.77 0.49
CA GLY A 62 1.14 16.03 1.23
C GLY A 62 1.80 15.91 2.61
N SER A 63 2.18 14.70 3.06
CA SER A 63 2.95 14.50 4.28
C SER A 63 4.45 14.39 3.99
N THR A 64 5.26 15.18 4.70
CA THR A 64 6.73 15.08 4.66
C THR A 64 7.26 13.97 5.58
N THR A 65 6.58 13.71 6.69
CA THR A 65 6.97 12.69 7.68
C THR A 65 6.47 11.29 7.33
N HIS A 66 5.45 11.19 6.49
CA HIS A 66 4.88 9.94 5.97
C HIS A 66 5.00 9.89 4.45
N SER A 67 6.11 10.35 3.89
CA SER A 67 6.36 10.33 2.44
C SER A 67 6.84 8.96 1.95
N ILE A 68 6.90 8.76 0.64
CA ILE A 68 7.46 7.54 0.04
C ILE A 68 8.93 7.37 0.41
N GLU A 69 9.68 8.46 0.47
CA GLU A 69 11.11 8.47 0.78
C GLU A 69 11.37 8.14 2.25
N ALA A 70 10.44 8.54 3.14
CA ALA A 70 10.48 8.18 4.55
C ALA A 70 10.04 6.73 4.80
N CYS A 71 9.29 6.11 3.88
CA CYS A 71 8.79 4.74 4.03
C CYS A 71 9.95 3.75 4.12
N VAL A 72 9.93 2.91 5.15
CA VAL A 72 10.77 1.71 5.21
C VAL A 72 10.31 0.78 4.07
N PRO A 73 11.20 0.39 3.13
CA PRO A 73 10.79 -0.42 1.98
C PRO A 73 10.25 -1.77 2.42
N VAL A 74 9.10 -2.16 1.87
CA VAL A 74 8.56 -3.51 2.04
C VAL A 74 9.19 -4.42 0.99
N THR A 75 9.85 -5.48 1.45
CA THR A 75 10.58 -6.45 0.64
C THR A 75 10.13 -7.88 0.96
N GLY A 76 10.37 -8.81 0.05
CA GLY A 76 9.95 -10.20 0.20
C GLY A 76 8.42 -10.39 0.14
N ASN A 77 7.94 -11.54 0.61
CA ASN A 77 6.50 -11.78 0.71
C ASN A 77 5.97 -11.19 2.00
N ALA A 78 4.99 -10.29 1.86
CA ALA A 78 4.33 -9.61 2.96
C ALA A 78 2.84 -9.91 2.91
N THR A 79 2.27 -10.32 4.04
CA THR A 79 0.83 -10.42 4.24
C THR A 79 0.48 -9.58 5.47
N ASP A 80 -0.43 -8.62 5.28
CA ASP A 80 -0.90 -7.68 6.30
C ASP A 80 0.26 -7.04 7.09
N ARG A 81 1.35 -6.71 6.38
CA ARG A 81 2.53 -6.08 6.95
C ARG A 81 2.25 -4.62 7.25
N ALA A 82 2.49 -4.21 8.48
CA ALA A 82 2.42 -2.80 8.86
C ALA A 82 3.48 -1.98 8.11
N VAL A 83 3.03 -0.87 7.53
CA VAL A 83 3.92 0.11 6.90
C VAL A 83 4.53 0.99 7.98
N GLU A 84 5.84 1.20 7.87
CA GLU A 84 6.62 1.99 8.80
C GLU A 84 7.28 3.15 8.06
N TRP A 85 7.36 4.31 8.69
CA TRP A 85 8.08 5.47 8.17
C TRP A 85 9.19 5.86 9.13
N ARG A 86 10.40 6.05 8.60
CA ARG A 86 11.56 6.48 9.37
C ARG A 86 11.27 7.85 9.99
N GLY A 87 11.48 7.95 11.30
CA GLY A 87 11.23 9.20 12.03
C GLY A 87 9.77 9.44 12.43
N SER A 88 8.83 8.55 12.05
CA SER A 88 7.46 8.57 12.59
C SER A 88 7.34 7.62 13.77
N THR A 89 7.03 8.15 14.96
CA THR A 89 6.75 7.35 16.16
C THR A 89 5.27 7.00 16.30
N SER A 90 4.40 7.72 15.60
CA SER A 90 2.94 7.56 15.64
C SER A 90 2.39 6.70 14.51
N GLY A 91 3.15 6.50 13.42
CA GLY A 91 2.66 5.82 12.22
C GLY A 91 1.33 6.42 11.73
N MET A 92 0.39 5.59 11.31
CA MET A 92 -0.93 6.07 10.87
C MET A 92 -1.81 6.65 11.98
N ARG A 93 -1.44 6.53 13.27
CA ARG A 93 -2.25 7.09 14.37
C ARG A 93 -2.44 8.60 14.23
N ALA A 94 -1.49 9.30 13.62
CA ALA A 94 -1.57 10.75 13.36
C ALA A 94 -2.73 11.15 12.44
N PHE A 95 -3.28 10.22 11.67
CA PHE A 95 -4.33 10.48 10.67
C PHE A 95 -5.67 9.83 11.01
N VAL A 96 -5.78 9.08 12.11
CA VAL A 96 -7.02 8.37 12.48
C VAL A 96 -8.18 9.36 12.59
N GLY A 97 -9.29 9.05 11.91
CA GLY A 97 -10.46 9.91 11.83
C GLY A 97 -10.43 10.95 10.70
N THR A 98 -9.35 11.00 9.92
CA THR A 98 -9.24 11.85 8.72
C THR A 98 -9.26 11.02 7.44
N ASN A 99 -9.58 11.65 6.31
CA ASN A 99 -9.43 11.02 5.00
C ASN A 99 -8.03 11.33 4.46
N VAL A 100 -7.28 10.28 4.11
CA VAL A 100 -5.93 10.37 3.56
C VAL A 100 -5.89 9.85 2.14
N THR A 101 -5.06 10.47 1.32
CA THR A 101 -4.72 9.96 -0.01
C THR A 101 -3.39 9.22 0.11
N LEU A 102 -3.35 7.95 -0.27
CA LEU A 102 -2.14 7.14 -0.24
C LEU A 102 -1.50 7.11 -1.64
N GLU A 103 -0.18 7.23 -1.69
CA GLU A 103 0.63 7.02 -2.90
C GLU A 103 1.50 5.78 -2.69
N PHE A 104 1.37 4.79 -3.56
CA PHE A 104 2.18 3.58 -3.58
C PHE A 104 3.24 3.71 -4.67
N ALA A 105 4.50 3.51 -4.29
CA ALA A 105 5.62 3.34 -5.21
C ALA A 105 5.94 1.84 -5.32
N VAL A 106 5.82 1.29 -6.52
CA VAL A 106 6.05 -0.13 -6.80
C VAL A 106 7.22 -0.25 -7.78
N GLU A 107 8.30 -0.90 -7.35
CA GLU A 107 9.45 -1.18 -8.22
C GLU A 107 9.20 -2.42 -9.09
N ALA A 108 9.97 -2.55 -10.16
CA ALA A 108 9.88 -3.71 -11.04
C ALA A 108 10.18 -5.00 -10.27
N GLY A 109 9.38 -6.05 -10.52
CA GLY A 109 9.49 -7.31 -9.78
C GLY A 109 8.82 -7.31 -8.41
N ALA A 110 8.11 -6.23 -8.04
CA ALA A 110 7.17 -6.20 -6.94
C ALA A 110 5.72 -6.15 -7.43
N VAL A 111 4.83 -6.76 -6.66
CA VAL A 111 3.39 -6.82 -6.89
C VAL A 111 2.67 -6.46 -5.60
N VAL A 112 1.83 -5.42 -5.62
CA VAL A 112 0.98 -5.06 -4.48
C VAL A 112 -0.45 -5.54 -4.71
N PHE A 113 -1.03 -6.28 -3.75
CA PHE A 113 -2.33 -6.93 -3.91
C PHE A 113 -3.46 -6.18 -3.19
N ALA A 114 -3.23 -5.78 -1.95
CA ALA A 114 -4.26 -5.19 -1.09
C ALA A 114 -3.63 -4.32 0.00
N PHE A 115 -4.43 -3.40 0.52
CA PHE A 115 -4.08 -2.61 1.70
C PHE A 115 -5.28 -2.47 2.64
N GLN A 116 -5.02 -2.06 3.87
CA GLN A 116 -6.03 -1.70 4.85
C GLN A 116 -5.49 -0.51 5.64
N VAL A 117 -6.32 0.52 5.87
CA VAL A 117 -5.93 1.77 6.52
C VAL A 117 -7.02 2.29 7.43
#